data_AF-G0R5R5-F1
#
_entry.id   AF-G0R5R5-F1
#
_cell.length_a   1.000
_cell.length_b   1.000
_cell.length_c   1.000
_cell.angle_alpha   90.00
_cell.angle_beta   90.00
_cell.angle_gamma   90.00
#
_symmetry.space_group_name_H-M   'P 1'
#
loop_
_entity.id
_entity.type
_entity.pdbx_description
1 polymer ?
#
loop_
_entity_poly.entity_id
_entity_poly.type
_entity_poly.pdbx_seq_one_letter_code
_entity_poly.pdbx_strand_id
1 'polypeptide(L)'
;MLKEGDCFGELALLYSAQRSASCIALVKSFFWIIDRITFKKAVELMIKREYQLNRKFIDKMHFFQNLTSGQKDSIAGALVDQRFYKEQNIVNQNESASSFYIIKEGAVSVISENKQIRILKAGQSFGETALLQGVQVRTMTVKAIENTTCLALGRDVLTQLLGDKVEVIIYRNIAKWTLEKGKGFKDLNNDQLDKILDIMIIQRRYKNDIIFFKNSKVSENFCVVLKGSLKLTDDIIFKKGQIVGGDENIIQTCSSSIYESDLICEENSIVALISNQLLIQNIGGTLSEIIAKNYQINTQIQLKENQIQQNINFIQLQDLCVLQKLGTGQFGNVYLVKNKNNNQLYALKCISKHTVVSINLESHIIEEKKVMQIVNNNFIMRYFKCFKDEFNVYFLLEFIQGQELFNVIRDIGLLSSWDSQFYVGSLILVVEYLHSSNVIYRDIKPENIMVNQKGYVKLIDMGTAKILKQNKGNITRTFTIIGTPHYMAPEIISGKGYNYLVDLWSIGIFFLFLFFFYFIFLQEFVFMSLCVGVYLLVKKRKILMKFMKKLSRKNWFLIN
;
A
#
# COMPACT_ATOMS: atom_id res chain seq x y z
N MET A 1 29.36 -37.38 -13.17
CA MET A 1 28.70 -37.98 -14.35
C MET A 1 27.23 -38.10 -13.99
N LEU A 2 26.34 -37.48 -14.77
CA LEU A 2 24.90 -37.43 -14.48
C LEU A 2 24.20 -38.71 -14.97
N LYS A 3 23.21 -39.20 -14.21
CA LYS A 3 22.41 -40.39 -14.51
C LYS A 3 20.93 -40.03 -14.72
N GLU A 4 20.14 -41.00 -15.14
CA GLU A 4 18.69 -40.84 -15.25
C GLU A 4 18.08 -40.44 -13.90
N GLY A 5 17.22 -39.41 -13.90
CA GLY A 5 16.64 -38.81 -12.69
C GLY A 5 17.42 -37.63 -12.13
N ASP A 6 18.70 -37.45 -12.51
CA ASP A 6 19.48 -36.29 -12.09
C ASP A 6 19.00 -35.01 -12.81
N CYS A 7 19.00 -33.90 -12.08
CA CYS A 7 18.71 -32.57 -12.62
C CYS A 7 19.92 -31.64 -12.51
N PHE A 8 20.00 -30.64 -13.39
CA PHE A 8 21.02 -29.60 -13.32
C PHE A 8 20.48 -28.27 -13.85
N GLY A 9 20.98 -27.17 -13.30
CA GLY A 9 20.69 -25.82 -13.79
C GLY A 9 19.60 -25.07 -13.03
N GLU A 10 19.18 -25.57 -11.87
CA GLU A 10 18.23 -24.97 -10.94
C GLU A 10 18.63 -23.56 -10.50
N LEU A 11 19.93 -23.31 -10.31
CA LEU A 11 20.44 -21.98 -9.95
C LEU A 11 20.21 -20.94 -11.05
N ALA A 12 20.19 -21.34 -12.33
CA ALA A 12 19.93 -20.42 -13.44
C ALA A 12 18.43 -20.09 -13.60
N LEU A 13 17.54 -20.90 -13.02
CA LEU A 13 16.11 -20.61 -12.99
C LEU A 13 15.82 -19.50 -11.96
N LEU A 14 16.48 -19.56 -10.81
CA LEU A 14 16.34 -18.57 -9.73
C LEU A 14 17.17 -17.31 -10.01
N TYR A 15 18.46 -17.47 -10.27
CA TYR A 15 19.43 -16.39 -10.44
C TYR A 15 19.84 -16.24 -11.91
N SER A 16 20.25 -15.03 -12.34
CA SER A 16 20.86 -14.83 -13.67
C SER A 16 22.30 -15.37 -13.68
N ALA A 17 22.49 -16.59 -13.18
CA ALA A 17 23.79 -17.20 -12.98
C ALA A 17 24.32 -17.79 -14.29
N GLN A 18 25.60 -17.56 -14.56
CA GLN A 18 26.31 -18.26 -15.64
C GLN A 18 26.41 -19.76 -15.31
N ARG A 19 26.48 -20.59 -16.35
CA ARG A 19 26.63 -22.03 -16.18
C ARG A 19 28.00 -22.34 -15.60
N SER A 20 28.02 -23.10 -14.51
CA SER A 20 29.25 -23.48 -13.80
C SER A 20 30.08 -24.54 -14.56
N ALA A 21 29.46 -25.22 -15.53
CA ALA A 21 30.10 -26.26 -16.32
C ALA A 21 29.39 -26.44 -17.67
N SER A 22 30.16 -26.92 -18.65
CA SER A 22 29.63 -27.45 -19.91
C SER A 22 29.24 -28.92 -19.73
N CYS A 23 28.08 -29.31 -20.26
CA CYS A 23 27.60 -30.70 -20.24
C CYS A 23 27.61 -31.27 -21.65
N ILE A 24 28.10 -32.50 -21.80
CA ILE A 24 28.15 -33.23 -23.08
C ILE A 24 27.40 -34.55 -22.90
N ALA A 25 26.51 -34.87 -23.83
CA ALA A 25 25.79 -36.13 -23.83
C ALA A 25 26.73 -37.27 -24.28
N LEU A 26 26.94 -38.27 -23.41
CA LEU A 26 27.78 -39.43 -23.71
C LEU A 26 27.01 -40.52 -24.49
N VAL A 27 25.68 -40.51 -24.38
CA VAL A 27 24.76 -41.43 -25.04
C VAL A 27 23.55 -40.64 -25.54
N LYS A 28 22.69 -41.27 -26.35
CA LYS A 28 21.41 -40.68 -26.74
C LYS A 28 20.54 -40.47 -25.49
N SER A 29 20.31 -39.21 -25.14
CA SER A 29 19.58 -38.83 -23.92
C SER A 29 18.36 -37.98 -24.27
N PHE A 30 17.31 -38.09 -23.46
CA PHE A 30 16.11 -37.25 -23.52
C PHE A 30 16.04 -36.40 -22.26
N PHE A 31 15.66 -35.13 -22.40
CA PHE A 31 15.64 -34.18 -21.29
C PHE A 31 14.27 -33.52 -21.17
N TRP A 32 13.78 -33.39 -19.94
CA TRP A 32 12.72 -32.45 -19.62
C TRP A 32 13.36 -31.09 -19.36
N ILE A 33 13.07 -30.12 -20.22
CA ILE A 33 13.64 -28.77 -20.14
C ILE A 33 12.53 -27.80 -19.76
N ILE A 34 12.83 -26.94 -18.81
CA ILE A 34 12.02 -25.77 -18.51
C ILE A 34 12.91 -24.53 -18.61
N ASP A 35 12.48 -23.55 -19.41
CA ASP A 35 13.18 -22.28 -19.48
C ASP A 35 12.81 -21.39 -18.29
N ARG A 36 13.63 -20.38 -18.04
CA ARG A 36 13.48 -19.48 -16.89
C ARG A 36 12.15 -18.71 -16.92
N ILE A 37 11.67 -18.30 -18.09
CA ILE A 37 10.43 -17.54 -18.22
C ILE A 37 9.25 -18.45 -17.87
N THR A 38 9.24 -19.67 -18.40
CA THR A 38 8.20 -20.67 -18.13
C THR A 38 8.21 -21.13 -16.66
N PHE A 39 9.39 -21.38 -16.08
CA PHE A 39 9.51 -21.74 -14.65
C PHE A 39 9.00 -20.61 -13.75
N LYS A 40 9.43 -19.37 -13.99
CA LYS A 40 8.95 -18.21 -13.23
C LYS A 40 7.44 -18.01 -13.35
N LYS A 41 6.88 -18.16 -14.55
CA LYS A 41 5.42 -18.12 -14.77
C LYS A 41 4.70 -19.23 -14.02
N ALA A 42 5.23 -20.45 -14.01
CA ALA A 42 4.64 -21.58 -13.30
C ALA A 42 4.65 -21.36 -11.77
N VAL A 43 5.78 -20.92 -11.21
CA VAL A 43 5.90 -20.57 -9.79
C VAL A 43 4.97 -19.41 -9.43
N GLU A 44 4.92 -18.36 -10.26
CA GLU A 44 3.97 -17.25 -10.13
C GLU A 44 2.52 -17.75 -10.07
N LEU A 45 2.13 -18.65 -10.98
CA LEU A 45 0.78 -19.23 -11.00
C LEU A 45 0.49 -20.04 -9.74
N MET A 46 1.45 -20.83 -9.25
CA MET A 46 1.31 -21.61 -8.01
C MET A 46 1.11 -20.71 -6.79
N ILE A 47 2.00 -19.72 -6.60
CA ILE A 47 1.92 -18.81 -5.45
C ILE A 47 0.65 -17.97 -5.53
N LYS A 48 0.28 -17.50 -6.72
CA LYS A 48 -0.97 -16.75 -6.92
C LYS A 48 -2.19 -17.60 -6.55
N ARG A 49 -2.20 -18.89 -6.90
CA ARG A 49 -3.29 -19.81 -6.55
C ARG A 49 -3.37 -20.02 -5.04
N GLU A 50 -2.25 -20.29 -4.38
CA GLU A 50 -2.18 -20.50 -2.93
C GLU A 50 -2.61 -19.24 -2.17
N TYR A 51 -2.09 -18.08 -2.54
CA TYR A 51 -2.49 -16.79 -2.00
C TYR A 51 -4.00 -16.56 -2.14
N GLN A 52 -4.58 -16.85 -3.31
CA GLN A 52 -6.01 -16.68 -3.54
C GLN A 52 -6.85 -17.59 -2.64
N LEU A 53 -6.40 -18.82 -2.40
CA LEU A 53 -7.05 -19.74 -1.46
C LEU A 53 -7.01 -19.18 -0.03
N ASN A 54 -5.82 -18.78 0.43
CA ASN A 54 -5.62 -18.19 1.76
C ASN A 54 -6.44 -16.90 1.93
N ARG A 55 -6.49 -16.05 0.90
CA ARG A 55 -7.25 -14.80 0.94
C ARG A 55 -8.75 -15.03 1.01
N LYS A 56 -9.30 -15.94 0.17
CA LYS A 56 -10.71 -16.34 0.20
C LYS A 56 -11.10 -16.91 1.56
N PHE A 57 -10.17 -17.60 2.20
CA PHE A 57 -10.37 -18.19 3.50
C PHE A 57 -10.38 -17.13 4.61
N ILE A 58 -9.42 -16.19 4.61
CA ILE A 58 -9.40 -15.04 5.54
C ILE A 58 -10.67 -14.18 5.44
N ASP A 59 -11.26 -14.02 4.25
CA ASP A 59 -12.54 -13.30 4.10
C ASP A 59 -13.72 -13.96 4.81
N LYS A 60 -13.70 -15.28 5.00
CA LYS A 60 -14.77 -16.01 5.70
C LYS A 60 -14.66 -15.90 7.22
N MET A 61 -13.48 -15.58 7.75
CA MET A 61 -13.21 -15.59 9.18
C MET A 61 -13.79 -14.36 9.88
N HIS A 62 -14.67 -14.57 10.87
CA HIS A 62 -15.31 -13.50 11.63
C HIS A 62 -14.29 -12.54 12.28
N PHE A 63 -13.20 -13.08 12.82
CA PHE A 63 -12.15 -12.31 13.50
C PHE A 63 -11.51 -11.23 12.59
N PHE A 64 -11.35 -11.52 11.30
CA PHE A 64 -10.70 -10.60 10.36
C PHE A 64 -11.66 -9.71 9.58
N GLN A 65 -12.97 -9.81 9.79
CA GLN A 65 -13.97 -9.09 8.98
C GLN A 65 -13.73 -7.58 8.92
N ASN A 66 -13.32 -6.97 10.05
CA ASN A 66 -13.12 -5.52 10.20
C ASN A 66 -11.71 -5.02 9.80
N LEU A 67 -10.84 -5.90 9.30
CA LEU A 67 -9.54 -5.48 8.75
C LEU A 67 -9.71 -4.90 7.35
N THR A 68 -8.87 -3.93 7.01
CA THR A 68 -8.81 -3.43 5.63
C THR A 68 -8.32 -4.54 4.70
N SER A 69 -8.66 -4.40 3.44
CA SER A 69 -8.19 -5.27 2.37
C SER A 69 -6.68 -5.48 2.37
N GLY A 70 -5.91 -4.38 2.43
CA GLY A 70 -4.44 -4.46 2.45
C GLY A 70 -3.89 -5.16 3.69
N GLN A 71 -4.58 -5.06 4.84
CA GLN A 71 -4.23 -5.80 6.05
C GLN A 71 -4.51 -7.30 5.88
N LYS A 72 -5.67 -7.66 5.33
CA LYS A 72 -6.01 -9.05 5.03
C LYS A 72 -5.06 -9.66 3.99
N ASP A 73 -4.69 -8.90 2.97
CA ASP A 73 -3.70 -9.28 1.96
C ASP A 73 -2.33 -9.51 2.58
N SER A 74 -1.92 -8.65 3.52
CA SER A 74 -0.66 -8.82 4.25
C SER A 74 -0.66 -10.09 5.09
N ILE A 75 -1.77 -10.36 5.79
CA ILE A 75 -1.93 -11.59 6.56
C ILE A 75 -1.92 -12.80 5.64
N ALA A 76 -2.72 -12.79 4.56
CA ALA A 76 -2.83 -13.92 3.63
C ALA A 76 -1.49 -14.26 2.97
N GLY A 77 -0.63 -13.27 2.72
CA GLY A 77 0.74 -13.49 2.21
C GLY A 77 1.76 -13.91 3.26
N ALA A 78 1.42 -13.85 4.55
CA ALA A 78 2.29 -14.26 5.66
C ALA A 78 1.86 -15.59 6.30
N LEU A 79 0.68 -16.10 5.94
CA LEU A 79 0.22 -17.42 6.38
C LEU A 79 1.11 -18.51 5.79
N VAL A 80 1.42 -19.49 6.63
CA VAL A 80 2.20 -20.67 6.24
C VAL A 80 1.36 -21.91 6.48
N ASP A 81 1.31 -22.80 5.48
CA ASP A 81 0.72 -24.12 5.63
C ASP A 81 1.62 -24.98 6.53
N GLN A 82 1.06 -25.53 7.61
CA GLN A 82 1.70 -26.52 8.48
C GLN A 82 0.87 -27.80 8.48
N ARG A 83 1.54 -28.95 8.37
CA ARG A 83 0.89 -30.26 8.34
C ARG A 83 1.21 -31.03 9.61
N PHE A 84 0.19 -31.63 10.18
CA PHE A 84 0.25 -32.42 11.41
C PHE A 84 -0.31 -33.80 11.15
N TYR A 85 0.36 -34.82 11.66
CA TYR A 85 -0.10 -36.20 11.58
C TYR A 85 -1.14 -36.49 12.66
N LYS A 86 -1.95 -37.52 12.43
CA LYS A 86 -2.90 -38.03 13.44
C LYS A 86 -2.20 -38.27 14.79
N GLU A 87 -2.88 -37.89 15.87
CA GLU A 87 -2.40 -37.90 17.26
C GLU A 87 -1.21 -36.95 17.57
N GLN A 88 -0.80 -36.09 16.63
CA GLN A 88 0.25 -35.12 16.92
C GLN A 88 -0.32 -33.93 17.71
N ASN A 89 0.38 -33.51 18.77
CA ASN A 89 0.06 -32.28 19.48
C ASN A 89 0.47 -31.08 18.63
N ILE A 90 -0.47 -30.17 18.39
CA ILE A 90 -0.25 -28.93 17.63
C ILE A 90 0.21 -27.81 18.57
N VAL A 91 -0.41 -27.72 19.74
CA VAL A 91 0.00 -26.83 20.84
C VAL A 91 -0.25 -27.55 22.17
N ASN A 92 0.61 -27.31 23.16
CA ASN A 92 0.42 -27.84 24.51
C ASN A 92 -0.04 -26.74 25.49
N GLN A 93 -0.84 -27.13 26.49
CA GLN A 93 -1.19 -26.27 27.62
C GLN A 93 0.08 -25.77 28.32
N ASN A 94 0.05 -24.53 28.80
CA ASN A 94 1.17 -23.82 29.44
C ASN A 94 2.37 -23.48 28.55
N GLU A 95 2.33 -23.79 27.25
CA GLU A 95 3.33 -23.28 26.31
C GLU A 95 3.16 -21.78 26.05
N SER A 96 4.22 -21.16 25.54
CA SER A 96 4.18 -19.77 25.09
C SER A 96 3.11 -19.60 24.00
N ALA A 97 2.19 -18.67 24.22
CA ALA A 97 1.11 -18.37 23.29
C ALA A 97 1.61 -17.47 22.15
N SER A 98 2.38 -18.03 21.21
CA SER A 98 3.04 -17.25 20.14
C SER A 98 2.37 -17.31 18.78
N SER A 99 1.41 -18.22 18.54
CA SER A 99 0.88 -18.48 17.20
C SER A 99 -0.62 -18.76 17.19
N PHE A 100 -1.28 -18.28 16.15
CA PHE A 100 -2.68 -18.52 15.85
C PHE A 100 -2.79 -19.53 14.70
N TYR A 101 -3.76 -20.43 14.78
CA TYR A 101 -3.95 -21.49 13.80
C TYR A 101 -5.38 -21.49 13.27
N ILE A 102 -5.52 -21.75 11.97
CA ILE A 102 -6.80 -22.01 11.34
C ILE A 102 -6.76 -23.35 10.62
N ILE A 103 -7.76 -24.19 10.82
CA ILE A 103 -7.82 -25.53 10.25
C ILE A 103 -8.27 -25.41 8.80
N LYS A 104 -7.38 -25.80 7.87
CA LYS A 104 -7.65 -25.81 6.43
C LYS A 104 -8.32 -27.12 6.02
N GLU A 105 -7.78 -28.23 6.50
CA GLU A 105 -8.23 -29.60 6.24
C GLU A 105 -7.99 -30.46 7.50
N GLY A 106 -8.87 -31.42 7.76
CA GLY A 106 -8.82 -32.29 8.94
C GLY A 106 -9.61 -31.76 10.14
N ALA A 107 -9.32 -32.34 11.31
CA ALA A 107 -9.98 -32.04 12.57
C ALA A 107 -9.02 -32.18 13.76
N VAL A 108 -9.26 -31.35 14.78
CA VAL A 108 -8.42 -31.30 16.00
C VAL A 108 -9.30 -31.36 17.25
N SER A 109 -8.78 -31.98 18.30
CA SER A 109 -9.40 -32.05 19.62
C SER A 109 -8.77 -31.01 20.54
N VAL A 110 -9.61 -30.21 21.19
CA VAL A 110 -9.20 -29.25 22.23
C VAL A 110 -9.37 -29.91 23.59
N ILE A 111 -8.29 -29.99 24.34
CA ILE A 111 -8.19 -30.76 25.58
C ILE A 111 -7.77 -29.81 26.72
N SER A 112 -8.50 -29.86 27.83
CA SER A 112 -8.17 -29.16 29.08
C SER A 112 -8.18 -30.18 30.21
N GLU A 113 -7.14 -30.20 31.05
CA GLU A 113 -7.08 -31.12 32.21
C GLU A 113 -7.39 -32.59 31.85
N ASN A 114 -6.83 -33.07 30.73
CA ASN A 114 -7.04 -34.41 30.16
C ASN A 114 -8.49 -34.75 29.74
N LYS A 115 -9.40 -33.76 29.69
CA LYS A 115 -10.76 -33.93 29.14
C LYS A 115 -10.90 -33.22 27.81
N GLN A 116 -11.49 -33.90 26.85
CA GLN A 116 -11.86 -33.29 25.57
C GLN A 116 -12.99 -32.29 25.79
N ILE A 117 -12.73 -31.03 25.47
CA ILE A 117 -13.68 -29.94 25.60
C ILE A 117 -14.52 -29.82 24.32
N ARG A 118 -13.86 -29.85 23.16
CA ARG A 118 -14.52 -29.71 21.86
C ARG A 118 -13.65 -30.21 20.72
N ILE A 119 -14.28 -30.56 19.60
CA ILE A 119 -13.62 -30.83 18.33
C ILE A 119 -13.76 -29.62 17.44
N LEU A 120 -12.66 -29.21 16.82
CA LEU A 120 -12.64 -28.18 15.79
C LEU A 120 -12.39 -28.82 14.41
N LYS A 121 -13.12 -28.35 13.40
CA LYS A 121 -13.05 -28.84 12.02
C LYS A 121 -12.54 -27.75 11.07
N ALA A 122 -12.29 -28.13 9.82
CA ALA A 122 -11.95 -27.22 8.74
C ALA A 122 -12.85 -25.95 8.73
N GLY A 123 -12.21 -24.78 8.64
CA GLY A 123 -12.86 -23.47 8.73
C GLY A 123 -12.93 -22.87 10.13
N GLN A 124 -12.63 -23.63 11.18
CA GLN A 124 -12.53 -23.12 12.55
C GLN A 124 -11.08 -22.81 12.92
N SER A 125 -10.90 -21.95 13.92
CA SER A 125 -9.60 -21.52 14.42
C SER A 125 -9.42 -21.77 15.91
N PHE A 126 -8.16 -21.72 16.33
CA PHE A 126 -7.77 -21.76 17.73
C PHE A 126 -6.50 -20.94 17.98
N GLY A 127 -6.36 -20.49 19.24
CA GLY A 127 -5.25 -19.63 19.64
C GLY A 127 -5.49 -18.15 19.35
N GLU A 128 -6.74 -17.70 19.16
CA GLU A 128 -7.08 -16.27 19.04
C GLU A 128 -6.69 -15.49 20.30
N THR A 129 -6.84 -16.14 21.46
CA THR A 129 -6.42 -15.59 22.76
C THR A 129 -4.92 -15.34 22.82
N ALA A 130 -4.12 -16.08 22.05
CA ALA A 130 -2.70 -15.83 21.87
C ALA A 130 -2.41 -14.55 21.08
N LEU A 131 -3.41 -13.86 20.53
CA LEU A 131 -3.25 -12.58 19.84
C LEU A 131 -3.70 -11.38 20.69
N LEU A 132 -4.32 -11.61 21.85
CA LEU A 132 -4.80 -10.58 22.76
C LEU A 132 -3.72 -10.16 23.77
N GLN A 133 -3.65 -8.87 24.12
CA GLN A 133 -2.71 -8.37 25.14
C GLN A 133 -3.03 -8.99 26.51
N GLY A 134 -2.01 -9.49 27.20
CA GLY A 134 -2.09 -10.01 28.58
C GLY A 134 -2.06 -11.54 28.70
N VAL A 135 -2.29 -12.30 27.63
CA VAL A 135 -2.22 -13.77 27.66
C VAL A 135 -0.85 -14.24 27.18
N GLN A 136 -0.03 -14.77 28.09
CA GLN A 136 1.33 -15.24 27.77
C GLN A 136 1.43 -16.75 27.56
N VAL A 137 0.49 -17.52 28.09
CA VAL A 137 0.51 -18.98 28.07
C VAL A 137 -0.76 -19.57 27.46
N ARG A 138 -0.62 -20.73 26.82
CA ARG A 138 -1.74 -21.52 26.29
C ARG A 138 -2.58 -22.05 27.43
N THR A 139 -3.89 -21.84 27.38
CA THR A 139 -4.81 -22.37 28.39
C THR A 139 -5.22 -23.82 28.15
N MET A 140 -5.05 -24.35 26.94
CA MET A 140 -5.50 -25.69 26.54
C MET A 140 -4.53 -26.31 25.54
N THR A 141 -4.49 -27.65 25.52
CA THR A 141 -3.77 -28.46 24.52
C THR A 141 -4.66 -28.69 23.30
N VAL A 142 -4.08 -28.70 22.10
CA VAL A 142 -4.80 -29.04 20.86
C VAL A 142 -4.05 -30.15 20.13
N LYS A 143 -4.77 -31.22 19.82
CA LYS A 143 -4.22 -32.45 19.22
C LYS A 143 -4.93 -32.79 17.91
N ALA A 144 -4.20 -33.21 16.89
CA ALA A 144 -4.77 -33.62 15.62
C ALA A 144 -5.49 -34.98 15.76
N ILE A 145 -6.75 -35.07 15.34
CA ILE A 145 -7.54 -36.31 15.34
C ILE A 145 -7.25 -37.15 14.09
N GLU A 146 -6.87 -36.46 13.00
CA GLU A 146 -6.51 -37.02 11.71
C GLU A 146 -5.37 -36.20 11.10
N ASN A 147 -4.87 -36.59 9.93
CA ASN A 147 -3.89 -35.77 9.21
C ASN A 147 -4.51 -34.40 8.92
N THR A 148 -3.97 -33.37 9.54
CA THR A 148 -4.58 -32.04 9.60
C THR A 148 -3.61 -31.02 9.01
N THR A 149 -4.11 -30.17 8.13
CA THR A 149 -3.37 -29.01 7.62
C THR A 149 -3.92 -27.75 8.26
N CYS A 150 -3.05 -26.97 8.89
CA CYS A 150 -3.37 -25.70 9.52
C CYS A 150 -2.64 -24.55 8.83
N LEU A 151 -3.33 -23.43 8.68
CA LEU A 151 -2.72 -22.13 8.37
C LEU A 151 -2.22 -21.53 9.68
N ALA A 152 -0.91 -21.32 9.81
CA ALA A 152 -0.29 -20.75 11.00
C ALA A 152 0.06 -19.27 10.79
N LEU A 153 -0.16 -18.46 11.84
CA LEU A 153 0.24 -17.06 11.90
C LEU A 153 0.88 -16.74 13.25
N GLY A 154 2.15 -16.36 13.25
CA GLY A 154 2.85 -15.92 14.45
C GLY A 154 2.33 -14.58 14.97
N ARG A 155 2.35 -14.40 16.30
CA ARG A 155 2.02 -13.14 16.99
C ARG A 155 2.98 -12.05 16.58
N ASP A 156 4.28 -12.34 16.56
CA ASP A 156 5.34 -11.46 16.08
C ASP A 156 5.10 -10.99 14.64
N VAL A 157 4.71 -11.91 13.75
CA VAL A 157 4.33 -11.60 12.37
C VAL A 157 3.08 -10.73 12.34
N LEU A 158 2.02 -11.08 13.07
CA LEU A 158 0.79 -10.30 13.13
C LEU A 158 1.04 -8.90 13.71
N THR A 159 1.83 -8.77 14.77
CA THR A 159 2.25 -7.51 15.38
C THR A 159 3.14 -6.70 14.42
N GLN A 160 3.96 -7.35 13.60
CA GLN A 160 4.72 -6.67 12.56
C GLN A 160 3.82 -6.17 11.43
N LEU A 161 2.73 -6.88 11.11
CA LEU A 161 1.79 -6.52 10.05
C LEU A 161 0.73 -5.49 10.48
N LEU A 162 0.22 -5.60 11.71
CA LEU A 162 -0.90 -4.82 12.26
C LEU A 162 -0.50 -3.97 13.48
N GLY A 163 0.78 -3.95 13.89
CA GLY A 163 1.23 -3.22 15.08
C GLY A 163 0.83 -3.85 16.41
N ASP A 164 1.28 -3.24 17.52
CA ASP A 164 1.17 -3.77 18.89
C ASP A 164 -0.26 -3.79 19.48
N LYS A 165 -1.25 -3.22 18.76
CA LYS A 165 -2.64 -3.07 19.24
C LYS A 165 -3.64 -3.32 18.11
N VAL A 166 -3.77 -4.59 17.68
CA VAL A 166 -4.71 -5.03 16.62
C VAL A 166 -6.14 -4.55 16.87
N GLU A 167 -6.61 -4.58 18.12
CA GLU A 167 -7.93 -4.05 18.49
C GLU A 167 -8.09 -2.56 18.18
N VAL A 168 -7.06 -1.74 18.46
CA VAL A 168 -7.09 -0.29 18.18
C VAL A 168 -7.17 -0.04 16.68
N ILE A 169 -6.49 -0.87 15.87
CA ILE A 169 -6.60 -0.79 14.42
C ILE A 169 -8.02 -1.13 13.95
N ILE A 170 -8.60 -2.22 14.46
CA ILE A 170 -9.97 -2.63 14.11
C ILE A 170 -10.96 -1.51 14.42
N TYR A 171 -10.87 -0.95 15.63
CA TYR A 171 -11.76 0.13 16.05
C TYR A 171 -11.52 1.43 15.28
N ARG A 172 -10.27 1.77 14.96
CA ARG A 172 -9.95 2.92 14.10
C ARG A 172 -10.49 2.75 12.69
N ASN A 173 -10.42 1.54 12.11
CA ASN A 173 -10.99 1.26 10.78
C ASN A 173 -12.51 1.40 10.79
N ILE A 174 -13.19 0.90 11.83
CA ILE A 174 -14.64 1.06 11.98
C ILE A 174 -15.00 2.54 12.11
N ALA A 175 -14.26 3.30 12.92
CA ALA A 175 -14.45 4.74 13.05
C ALA A 175 -14.30 5.46 11.70
N LYS A 176 -13.21 5.17 10.96
CA LYS A 176 -12.94 5.75 9.64
C LYS A 176 -14.07 5.49 8.66
N TRP A 177 -14.46 4.23 8.50
CA TRP A 177 -15.57 3.83 7.63
C TRP A 177 -16.89 4.51 8.00
N THR A 178 -17.13 4.69 9.30
CA THR A 178 -18.34 5.34 9.80
C THR A 178 -18.34 6.83 9.46
N LEU A 179 -17.20 7.52 9.62
CA LEU A 179 -17.05 8.92 9.26
C LEU A 179 -17.17 9.13 7.74
N GLU A 180 -16.54 8.28 6.91
CA GLU A 180 -16.64 8.34 5.44
C GLU A 180 -18.09 8.26 4.93
N LYS A 181 -18.96 7.59 5.68
CA LYS A 181 -20.40 7.48 5.37
C LYS A 181 -21.27 8.51 6.10
N GLY A 182 -20.73 9.17 7.11
CA GLY A 182 -21.44 10.12 7.94
C GLY A 182 -21.81 11.37 7.13
N LYS A 183 -23.04 11.84 7.32
CA LYS A 183 -23.43 13.20 6.90
C LYS A 183 -22.53 14.23 7.61
N GLY A 184 -22.12 15.28 6.92
CA GLY A 184 -21.12 16.25 7.39
C GLY A 184 -19.65 15.81 7.37
N PHE A 185 -19.34 14.51 7.27
CA PHE A 185 -17.95 14.02 7.22
C PHE A 185 -17.56 13.44 5.86
N LYS A 186 -18.53 13.01 5.05
CA LYS A 186 -18.32 12.45 3.69
C LYS A 186 -17.60 13.39 2.72
N ASP A 187 -17.72 14.71 2.91
CA ASP A 187 -17.17 15.75 2.03
C ASP A 187 -15.79 16.26 2.50
N LEU A 188 -15.24 15.63 3.55
CA LEU A 188 -13.87 15.83 3.99
C LEU A 188 -12.90 14.97 3.18
N ASN A 189 -11.68 15.47 3.00
CA ASN A 189 -10.62 14.68 2.39
C ASN A 189 -9.98 13.70 3.40
N ASN A 190 -9.17 12.77 2.89
CA ASN A 190 -8.55 11.72 3.71
C ASN A 190 -7.64 12.27 4.83
N ASP A 191 -6.90 13.35 4.58
CA ASP A 191 -6.03 13.99 5.58
C ASP A 191 -6.86 14.61 6.72
N GLN A 192 -7.96 15.27 6.38
CA GLN A 192 -8.91 15.81 7.34
C GLN A 192 -9.51 14.68 8.19
N LEU A 193 -9.95 13.57 7.58
CA LEU A 193 -10.46 12.41 8.31
C LEU A 193 -9.40 11.77 9.21
N ASP A 194 -8.16 11.63 8.75
CA ASP A 194 -7.09 11.04 9.55
C ASP A 194 -6.70 11.92 10.75
N LYS A 195 -6.75 13.26 10.61
CA LYS A 195 -6.62 14.20 11.74
C LYS A 195 -7.71 14.01 12.79
N ILE A 196 -8.96 13.79 12.38
CA ILE A 196 -10.06 13.48 13.29
C ILE A 196 -9.80 12.17 14.03
N LEU A 197 -9.39 11.13 13.30
CA LEU A 197 -9.13 9.81 13.88
C LEU A 197 -7.94 9.80 14.85
N ASP A 198 -6.99 10.74 14.72
CA ASP A 198 -5.85 10.88 15.61
C ASP A 198 -6.20 11.46 16.98
N ILE A 199 -7.28 12.24 17.07
CA ILE A 199 -7.75 12.84 18.32
C ILE A 199 -8.90 12.08 18.97
N MET A 200 -9.50 11.11 18.28
CA MET A 200 -10.55 10.24 18.83
C MET A 200 -10.02 9.36 19.97
N ILE A 201 -10.74 9.37 21.10
CA ILE A 201 -10.42 8.56 22.28
C ILE A 201 -11.32 7.34 22.30
N ILE A 202 -10.73 6.15 22.15
CA ILE A 202 -11.46 4.88 22.23
C ILE A 202 -11.62 4.49 23.70
N GLN A 203 -12.86 4.30 24.14
CA GLN A 203 -13.20 3.92 25.52
C GLN A 203 -14.04 2.64 25.54
N ARG A 204 -13.78 1.78 26.53
CA ARG A 204 -14.62 0.63 26.87
C ARG A 204 -15.61 1.07 27.95
N ARG A 205 -16.88 0.72 27.78
CA ARG A 205 -17.98 1.10 28.65
C ARG A 205 -18.82 -0.12 28.98
N TYR A 206 -19.24 -0.22 30.23
CA TYR A 206 -20.07 -1.32 30.70
C TYR A 206 -21.55 -1.02 30.45
N LYS A 207 -22.38 -2.06 30.50
CA LYS A 207 -23.84 -1.91 30.47
C LYS A 207 -24.28 -0.89 31.54
N ASN A 208 -25.21 -0.01 31.16
CA ASN A 208 -25.75 1.10 31.93
C ASN A 208 -24.80 2.30 32.16
N ASP A 209 -23.57 2.28 31.63
CA ASP A 209 -22.72 3.49 31.66
C ASP A 209 -23.34 4.62 30.83
N ILE A 210 -23.34 5.83 31.39
CA ILE A 210 -23.77 7.05 30.70
C ILE A 210 -22.62 7.58 29.84
N ILE A 211 -22.91 7.84 28.57
CA ILE A 211 -22.00 8.43 27.58
C ILE A 211 -22.19 9.94 27.54
N PHE A 212 -23.43 10.39 27.36
CA PHE A 212 -23.82 11.80 27.39
C PHE A 212 -24.95 11.98 28.39
N PHE A 213 -24.78 12.95 29.28
CA PHE A 213 -25.76 13.26 30.31
C PHE A 213 -26.93 14.05 29.72
N LYS A 214 -28.11 13.83 30.27
CA LYS A 214 -29.27 14.70 30.09
C LYS A 214 -28.89 16.15 30.37
N ASN A 215 -29.45 17.06 29.59
CA ASN A 215 -29.17 18.50 29.58
C ASN A 215 -27.77 18.91 29.07
N SER A 216 -26.90 17.97 28.69
CA SER A 216 -25.66 18.34 27.99
C SER A 216 -25.95 18.77 26.56
N LYS A 217 -25.13 19.69 26.02
CA LYS A 217 -25.33 20.20 24.66
C LYS A 217 -24.92 19.13 23.65
N VAL A 218 -25.79 18.88 22.68
CA VAL A 218 -25.53 17.89 21.62
C VAL A 218 -24.34 18.30 20.75
N SER A 219 -24.08 19.61 20.64
CA SER A 219 -23.00 20.19 19.84
C SER A 219 -21.61 20.14 20.49
N GLU A 220 -21.47 19.72 21.76
CA GLU A 220 -20.19 19.72 22.47
C GLU A 220 -19.33 18.49 22.17
N ASN A 221 -19.96 17.32 22.07
CA ASN A 221 -19.27 16.06 21.90
C ASN A 221 -20.05 15.17 20.94
N PHE A 222 -19.33 14.39 20.14
CA PHE A 222 -19.93 13.31 19.38
C PHE A 222 -19.18 12.00 19.64
N CYS A 223 -19.86 10.90 19.39
CA CYS A 223 -19.26 9.59 19.49
C CYS A 223 -19.60 8.70 18.30
N VAL A 224 -18.72 7.73 18.05
CA VAL A 224 -18.94 6.65 17.09
C VAL A 224 -19.05 5.34 17.84
N VAL A 225 -20.12 4.59 17.59
CA VAL A 225 -20.32 3.26 18.19
C VAL A 225 -19.46 2.24 17.45
N LEU A 226 -18.41 1.73 18.11
CA LEU A 226 -17.45 0.79 17.50
C LEU A 226 -17.84 -0.67 17.76
N LYS A 227 -18.48 -0.94 18.90
CA LYS A 227 -19.04 -2.23 19.31
C LYS A 227 -20.16 -1.99 20.32
N GLY A 228 -21.20 -2.81 20.25
CA GLY A 228 -22.35 -2.77 21.16
C GLY A 228 -23.48 -1.86 20.66
N SER A 229 -24.35 -1.47 21.59
CA SER A 229 -25.45 -0.54 21.37
C SER A 229 -25.56 0.51 22.48
N LEU A 230 -25.91 1.73 22.06
CA LEU A 230 -26.25 2.85 22.95
C LEU A 230 -27.74 3.14 22.82
N LYS A 231 -28.37 3.53 23.92
CA LYS A 231 -29.79 3.82 24.02
C LYS A 231 -29.97 5.23 24.53
N LEU A 232 -30.74 6.05 23.81
CA LEU A 232 -31.10 7.41 24.24
C LEU A 232 -32.48 7.40 24.90
N THR A 233 -33.46 6.81 24.22
CA THR A 233 -34.81 6.55 24.72
C THR A 233 -35.20 5.11 24.42
N ASP A 234 -36.34 4.62 24.93
CA ASP A 234 -36.83 3.26 24.65
C ASP A 234 -36.94 2.95 23.15
N ASP A 235 -37.18 3.98 22.33
CA ASP A 235 -37.34 3.86 20.88
C ASP A 235 -36.07 4.16 20.07
N ILE A 236 -35.06 4.81 20.66
CA ILE A 236 -33.87 5.29 19.94
C ILE A 236 -32.63 4.52 20.40
N ILE A 237 -32.22 3.55 19.57
CA ILE A 237 -31.04 2.70 19.79
C ILE A 237 -30.03 2.90 18.67
N PHE A 238 -28.81 3.28 19.05
CA PHE A 238 -27.66 3.40 18.16
C PHE A 238 -26.80 2.14 18.22
N LYS A 239 -26.53 1.54 17.06
CA LYS A 239 -25.74 0.31 16.93
C LYS A 239 -24.36 0.60 16.33
N LYS A 240 -23.49 -0.41 16.35
CA LYS A 240 -22.18 -0.39 15.69
C LYS A 240 -22.24 0.27 14.30
N GLY A 241 -21.35 1.23 14.06
CA GLY A 241 -21.21 1.93 12.78
C GLY A 241 -22.12 3.16 12.64
N GLN A 242 -22.70 3.65 13.74
CA GLN A 242 -23.48 4.89 13.76
C GLN A 242 -22.76 5.99 14.55
N ILE A 243 -23.04 7.25 14.16
CA ILE A 243 -22.54 8.46 14.79
C ILE A 243 -23.66 9.03 15.66
N VAL A 244 -23.34 9.43 16.89
CA VAL A 244 -24.25 10.11 17.80
C VAL A 244 -23.72 11.50 18.10
N GLY A 245 -24.53 12.53 17.88
CA GLY A 245 -24.18 13.95 18.12
C GLY A 245 -23.37 14.64 17.02
N GLY A 246 -22.98 13.93 15.95
CA GLY A 246 -22.07 14.45 14.91
C GLY A 246 -22.69 14.80 13.56
N ASP A 247 -24.01 14.79 13.41
CA ASP A 247 -24.67 15.08 12.11
C ASP A 247 -24.71 16.60 11.84
N GLU A 248 -24.59 17.02 10.58
CA GLU A 248 -24.55 18.42 10.11
C GLU A 248 -25.75 19.24 10.61
N ASN A 249 -26.93 18.60 10.67
CA ASN A 249 -28.17 19.20 11.17
C ASN A 249 -28.16 19.46 12.69
N ILE A 250 -27.25 18.83 13.43
CA ILE A 250 -27.08 19.02 14.87
C ILE A 250 -26.00 20.08 15.14
N ILE A 251 -24.97 20.16 14.29
CA ILE A 251 -23.83 21.07 14.47
C ILE A 251 -24.17 22.52 14.04
N GLN A 252 -25.01 22.72 13.03
CA GLN A 252 -25.38 24.08 12.56
C GLN A 252 -26.75 24.57 13.00
N THR A 253 -27.78 23.73 13.02
CA THR A 253 -29.16 24.14 13.33
C THR A 253 -29.53 24.04 14.81
N CYS A 254 -28.68 23.42 15.62
CA CYS A 254 -29.00 23.08 17.01
C CYS A 254 -27.87 23.44 17.98
N SER A 255 -27.25 24.62 17.82
CA SER A 255 -26.27 25.15 18.78
C SER A 255 -26.80 25.24 20.22
N SER A 256 -28.12 25.23 20.40
CA SER A 256 -28.84 25.23 21.68
C SER A 256 -29.55 23.92 22.04
N SER A 257 -29.51 22.86 21.21
CA SER A 257 -30.17 21.59 21.57
C SER A 257 -29.43 20.87 22.68
N ILE A 258 -30.19 20.38 23.65
CA ILE A 258 -29.70 19.57 24.76
C ILE A 258 -30.24 18.15 24.63
N TYR A 259 -29.51 17.19 25.18
CA TYR A 259 -30.04 15.83 25.30
C TYR A 259 -31.22 15.81 26.30
N GLU A 260 -32.40 15.40 25.85
CA GLU A 260 -33.61 15.29 26.69
C GLU A 260 -33.56 14.11 27.67
N SER A 261 -32.66 13.15 27.41
CA SER A 261 -32.44 11.91 28.16
C SER A 261 -30.96 11.52 28.19
N ASP A 262 -30.56 10.68 29.14
CA ASP A 262 -29.19 10.15 29.20
C ASP A 262 -28.95 9.16 28.05
N LEU A 263 -27.83 9.31 27.33
CA LEU A 263 -27.37 8.30 26.38
C LEU A 263 -26.62 7.22 27.15
N ILE A 264 -27.20 6.03 27.29
CA ILE A 264 -26.68 4.92 28.10
C ILE A 264 -26.24 3.72 27.25
N CYS A 265 -25.30 2.93 27.75
CA CYS A 265 -24.93 1.66 27.14
C CYS A 265 -26.00 0.58 27.43
N GLU A 266 -26.60 -0.01 26.41
CA GLU A 266 -27.54 -1.14 26.59
C GLU A 266 -26.81 -2.45 26.92
N GLU A 267 -25.58 -2.59 26.40
CA GLU A 267 -24.66 -3.70 26.64
C GLU A 267 -23.21 -3.20 26.76
N ASN A 268 -22.27 -4.10 27.08
CA ASN A 268 -20.85 -3.77 27.14
C ASN A 268 -20.37 -3.28 25.76
N SER A 269 -20.05 -1.98 25.69
CA SER A 269 -19.87 -1.25 24.43
C SER A 269 -18.49 -0.64 24.34
N ILE A 270 -18.08 -0.33 23.11
CA ILE A 270 -16.83 0.37 22.81
C ILE A 270 -17.18 1.54 21.92
N VAL A 271 -16.79 2.75 22.35
CA VAL A 271 -17.13 4.00 21.69
C VAL A 271 -15.85 4.80 21.41
N ALA A 272 -15.83 5.53 20.29
CA ALA A 272 -14.82 6.54 20.02
C ALA A 272 -15.43 7.91 20.31
N LEU A 273 -14.84 8.65 21.25
CA LEU A 273 -15.32 9.93 21.74
C LEU A 273 -14.40 11.06 21.30
N ILE A 274 -15.00 12.21 21.00
CA ILE A 274 -14.29 13.41 20.56
C ILE A 274 -15.14 14.65 20.88
N SER A 275 -14.48 15.71 21.36
CA SER A 275 -15.14 17.01 21.54
C SER A 275 -15.09 17.83 20.27
N ASN A 276 -16.14 18.59 20.02
CA ASN A 276 -16.25 19.47 18.86
C ASN A 276 -15.20 20.60 18.90
N GLN A 277 -14.80 21.04 20.09
CA GLN A 277 -13.70 22.00 20.26
C GLN A 277 -12.37 21.43 19.75
N LEU A 278 -12.03 20.19 20.12
CA LEU A 278 -10.81 19.52 19.63
C LEU A 278 -10.89 19.28 18.13
N LEU A 279 -12.08 18.94 17.62
CA LEU A 279 -12.32 18.79 16.19
C LEU A 279 -11.97 20.08 15.43
N ILE A 280 -12.59 21.20 15.79
CA ILE A 280 -12.41 22.50 15.13
C ILE A 280 -10.94 22.93 15.17
N GLN A 281 -10.28 22.78 16.32
CA GLN A 281 -8.86 23.11 16.48
C GLN A 281 -7.94 22.28 15.57
N ASN A 282 -8.24 20.99 15.36
CA ASN A 282 -7.36 20.10 14.60
C ASN A 282 -7.60 20.17 13.08
N ILE A 283 -8.83 20.38 12.63
CA ILE A 283 -9.12 20.54 11.20
C ILE A 283 -8.90 21.99 10.74
N GLY A 284 -8.90 22.96 11.67
CA GLY A 284 -8.56 24.37 11.41
C GLY A 284 -9.75 25.24 11.01
N GLY A 285 -10.94 24.91 11.51
CA GLY A 285 -12.20 25.60 11.18
C GLY A 285 -13.43 24.75 11.51
N THR A 286 -14.62 25.32 11.37
CA THR A 286 -15.86 24.54 11.50
C THR A 286 -16.03 23.58 10.32
N LEU A 287 -16.78 22.48 10.49
CA LEU A 287 -16.99 21.52 9.41
C LEU A 287 -17.56 22.19 8.15
N SER A 288 -18.53 23.09 8.30
CA SER A 288 -19.16 23.79 7.18
C SER A 288 -18.21 24.75 6.44
N GLU A 289 -17.37 25.49 7.16
CA GLU A 289 -16.33 26.34 6.54
C GLU A 289 -15.36 25.50 5.70
N ILE A 290 -14.95 24.36 6.24
CA ILE A 290 -13.98 23.47 5.59
C ILE A 290 -14.59 22.80 4.36
N ILE A 291 -15.84 22.34 4.45
CA ILE A 291 -16.57 21.76 3.32
C ILE A 291 -16.77 22.81 2.22
N ALA A 292 -17.18 24.03 2.58
CA ALA A 292 -17.32 25.13 1.62
C ALA A 292 -15.99 25.46 0.92
N LYS A 293 -14.88 25.51 1.68
CA LYS A 293 -13.54 25.73 1.13
C LYS A 293 -13.10 24.59 0.21
N ASN A 294 -13.33 23.34 0.60
CA ASN A 294 -13.05 22.16 -0.23
C ASN A 294 -13.82 22.26 -1.56
N TYR A 295 -15.10 22.63 -1.53
CA TYR A 295 -15.93 22.80 -2.72
C TYR A 295 -15.39 23.90 -3.65
N GLN A 296 -15.03 25.06 -3.11
CA GLN A 296 -14.46 26.17 -3.89
C GLN A 296 -13.15 25.78 -4.58
N ILE A 297 -12.23 25.15 -3.84
CA ILE A 297 -10.93 24.70 -4.38
C ILE A 297 -11.14 23.68 -5.50
N ASN A 298 -11.99 22.68 -5.27
CA ASN A 298 -12.29 21.65 -6.27
C ASN A 298 -12.89 22.25 -7.55
N THR A 299 -13.78 23.23 -7.42
CA THR A 299 -14.37 23.94 -8.57
C THR A 299 -13.32 24.68 -9.39
N GLN A 300 -12.39 25.39 -8.73
CA GLN A 300 -11.31 26.12 -9.43
C GLN A 300 -10.36 25.17 -10.16
N ILE A 301 -10.00 24.05 -9.53
CA ILE A 301 -9.15 23.02 -10.14
C ILE A 301 -9.85 22.48 -11.40
N GLN A 302 -11.13 22.13 -11.30
CA GLN A 302 -11.90 21.57 -12.39
C GLN A 302 -12.03 22.54 -13.59
N LEU A 303 -12.28 23.83 -13.33
CA LEU A 303 -12.34 24.84 -14.39
C LEU A 303 -11.00 24.98 -15.13
N LYS A 304 -9.89 25.00 -14.40
CA LYS A 304 -8.55 25.08 -14.98
C LYS A 304 -8.21 23.83 -15.80
N GLU A 305 -8.58 22.65 -15.32
CA GLU A 305 -8.39 21.40 -16.06
C GLU A 305 -9.20 21.35 -17.35
N ASN A 306 -10.46 21.79 -17.32
CA ASN A 306 -11.32 21.86 -18.50
C ASN A 306 -10.75 22.78 -19.59
N GLN A 307 -10.24 23.95 -19.21
CA GLN A 307 -9.60 24.87 -20.16
C GLN A 307 -8.35 24.26 -20.80
N ILE A 308 -7.49 23.63 -19.99
CA ILE A 308 -6.29 22.97 -20.51
C ILE A 308 -6.67 21.83 -21.47
N GLN A 309 -7.67 21.02 -21.11
CA GLN A 309 -8.12 19.90 -21.91
C GLN A 309 -8.75 20.32 -23.23
N GLN A 310 -9.53 21.41 -23.25
CA GLN A 310 -10.03 22.02 -24.49
C GLN A 310 -8.87 22.42 -25.42
N ASN A 311 -7.87 23.14 -24.91
CA ASN A 311 -6.72 23.58 -25.71
C ASN A 311 -5.92 22.40 -26.29
N ILE A 312 -5.75 21.32 -25.52
CA ILE A 312 -5.03 20.11 -25.98
C ILE A 312 -5.80 19.36 -27.08
N ASN A 313 -7.14 19.33 -27.00
CA ASN A 313 -7.95 18.56 -27.93
C ASN A 313 -7.81 19.05 -29.38
N PHE A 314 -7.57 20.34 -29.60
CA PHE A 314 -7.39 20.93 -30.93
C PHE A 314 -6.01 20.70 -31.56
N ILE A 315 -5.01 20.23 -30.81
CA ILE A 315 -3.65 20.02 -31.33
C ILE A 315 -3.65 18.85 -32.31
N GLN A 316 -3.15 19.05 -33.53
CA GLN A 316 -2.94 18.00 -34.53
C GLN A 316 -1.45 17.70 -34.71
N LEU A 317 -1.12 16.49 -35.22
CA LEU A 317 0.27 16.08 -35.41
C LEU A 317 1.03 16.99 -36.39
N GLN A 318 0.36 17.47 -37.43
CA GLN A 318 0.91 18.40 -38.44
C GLN A 318 1.24 19.81 -37.91
N ASP A 319 0.67 20.18 -36.77
CA ASP A 319 0.90 21.46 -36.12
C ASP A 319 2.21 21.46 -35.30
N LEU A 320 2.82 20.30 -35.09
CA LEU A 320 4.01 20.11 -34.27
C LEU A 320 5.28 20.17 -35.12
N CYS A 321 6.07 21.24 -34.94
CA CYS A 321 7.40 21.37 -35.53
C CYS A 321 8.45 20.71 -34.63
N VAL A 322 9.21 19.75 -35.17
CA VAL A 322 10.38 19.19 -34.48
C VAL A 322 11.49 20.23 -34.41
N LEU A 323 12.01 20.46 -33.22
CA LEU A 323 13.13 21.37 -32.97
C LEU A 323 14.44 20.61 -32.73
N GLN A 324 14.41 19.60 -31.85
CA GLN A 324 15.61 18.88 -31.43
C GLN A 324 15.28 17.45 -30.99
N LYS A 325 16.20 16.50 -31.18
CA LYS A 325 16.12 15.18 -30.55
C LYS A 325 16.54 15.25 -29.08
N LEU A 326 15.67 14.83 -28.18
CA LEU A 326 15.91 14.81 -26.72
C LEU A 326 16.56 13.51 -26.26
N GLY A 327 16.20 12.37 -26.87
CA GLY A 327 16.73 11.07 -26.47
C GLY A 327 16.28 9.91 -27.35
N THR A 328 16.81 8.73 -27.05
CA THR A 328 16.45 7.46 -27.67
C THR A 328 15.94 6.51 -26.58
N GLY A 329 14.71 6.03 -26.70
CA GLY A 329 14.12 5.04 -25.80
C GLY A 329 14.12 3.64 -26.40
N GLN A 330 13.58 2.67 -25.66
CA GLN A 330 13.56 1.25 -26.05
C GLN A 330 12.85 0.99 -27.41
N PHE A 331 11.82 1.76 -27.73
CA PHE A 331 10.95 1.53 -28.90
C PHE A 331 10.98 2.66 -29.93
N GLY A 332 11.87 3.65 -29.76
CA GLY A 332 11.98 4.78 -30.68
C GLY A 332 12.62 6.01 -30.06
N ASN A 333 12.29 7.20 -30.56
CA ASN A 333 12.98 8.45 -30.25
C ASN A 333 12.05 9.45 -29.54
N VAL A 334 12.62 10.36 -28.76
CA VAL A 334 11.90 11.48 -28.14
C VAL A 334 12.41 12.79 -28.73
N TYR A 335 11.51 13.66 -29.15
CA TYR A 335 11.81 14.95 -29.77
C TYR A 335 11.19 16.12 -29.00
N LEU A 336 11.90 17.23 -28.92
CA LEU A 336 11.34 18.52 -28.54
C LEU A 336 10.57 19.07 -29.74
N VAL A 337 9.31 19.40 -29.53
CA VAL A 337 8.44 19.95 -30.57
C VAL A 337 7.80 21.26 -30.10
N LYS A 338 7.52 22.14 -31.05
CA LYS A 338 6.77 23.38 -30.83
C LYS A 338 5.48 23.34 -31.62
N ASN A 339 4.35 23.61 -30.95
CA ASN A 339 3.08 23.76 -31.63
C ASN A 339 3.00 25.15 -32.29
N LYS A 340 2.70 25.18 -33.59
CA LYS A 340 2.57 26.42 -34.39
C LYS A 340 1.46 27.34 -33.89
N ASN A 341 0.36 26.78 -33.36
CA ASN A 341 -0.86 27.51 -33.05
C ASN A 341 -0.78 28.25 -31.71
N ASN A 342 -0.21 27.62 -30.68
CA ASN A 342 -0.12 28.19 -29.33
C ASN A 342 1.32 28.55 -28.90
N ASN A 343 2.31 28.34 -29.78
CA ASN A 343 3.74 28.54 -29.51
C ASN A 343 4.33 27.76 -28.32
N GLN A 344 3.61 26.77 -27.78
CA GLN A 344 4.03 26.01 -26.61
C GLN A 344 4.95 24.85 -27.00
N LEU A 345 5.92 24.56 -26.12
CA LEU A 345 6.86 23.45 -26.25
C LEU A 345 6.31 22.17 -25.62
N TYR A 346 6.58 21.04 -26.27
CA TYR A 346 6.18 19.70 -25.84
C TYR A 346 7.29 18.69 -26.12
N ALA A 347 7.24 17.53 -25.46
CA ALA A 347 8.02 16.36 -25.83
C ALA A 347 7.13 15.40 -26.64
N LEU A 348 7.63 14.94 -27.78
CA LEU A 348 6.95 13.97 -28.66
C LEU A 348 7.74 12.66 -28.65
N LYS A 349 7.20 11.64 -27.98
CA LYS A 349 7.76 10.28 -27.97
C LYS A 349 7.20 9.52 -29.18
N CYS A 350 8.07 9.17 -30.11
CA CYS A 350 7.76 8.44 -31.34
C CYS A 350 8.10 6.96 -31.15
N ILE A 351 7.11 6.09 -31.31
CA ILE A 351 7.20 4.65 -31.06
C ILE A 351 6.94 3.90 -32.36
N SER A 352 7.90 3.09 -32.80
CA SER A 352 7.79 2.27 -34.03
C SER A 352 6.83 1.09 -33.81
N LYS A 353 5.77 1.00 -34.62
CA LYS A 353 4.84 -0.14 -34.54
C LYS A 353 5.52 -1.46 -34.90
N HIS A 354 6.37 -1.45 -35.94
CA HIS A 354 7.11 -2.63 -36.36
C HIS A 354 7.97 -3.17 -35.21
N THR A 355 8.71 -2.29 -34.53
CA THR A 355 9.55 -2.68 -33.39
C THR A 355 8.71 -3.27 -32.26
N VAL A 356 7.60 -2.64 -31.89
CA VAL A 356 6.72 -3.12 -30.81
C VAL A 356 6.13 -4.50 -31.10
N VAL A 357 5.69 -4.76 -32.33
CA VAL A 357 5.13 -6.06 -32.74
C VAL A 357 6.21 -7.13 -32.76
N SER A 358 7.40 -6.82 -33.28
CA SER A 358 8.52 -7.80 -33.37
C SER A 358 8.95 -8.38 -32.02
N ILE A 359 8.68 -7.67 -30.92
CA ILE A 359 9.04 -8.06 -29.55
C ILE A 359 7.80 -8.41 -28.69
N ASN A 360 6.59 -8.44 -29.26
CA ASN A 360 5.32 -8.74 -28.59
C ASN A 360 5.04 -7.87 -27.33
N LEU A 361 5.25 -6.54 -27.43
CA LEU A 361 5.04 -5.59 -26.32
C LEU A 361 3.88 -4.60 -26.55
N GLU A 362 2.96 -4.92 -27.45
CA GLU A 362 1.77 -4.09 -27.75
C GLU A 362 0.94 -3.82 -26.50
N SER A 363 0.76 -4.85 -25.67
CA SER A 363 0.00 -4.77 -24.42
C SER A 363 0.62 -3.80 -23.41
N HIS A 364 1.96 -3.75 -23.37
CA HIS A 364 2.71 -2.85 -22.49
C HIS A 364 2.54 -1.38 -22.90
N ILE A 365 2.61 -1.07 -24.20
CA ILE A 365 2.40 0.30 -24.70
C ILE A 365 0.97 0.79 -24.41
N ILE A 366 -0.02 -0.10 -24.56
CA ILE A 366 -1.41 0.21 -24.23
C ILE A 366 -1.57 0.45 -22.72
N GLU A 367 -0.90 -0.34 -21.88
CA GLU A 367 -0.91 -0.18 -20.42
C GLU A 367 -0.22 1.12 -19.98
N GLU A 368 0.95 1.43 -20.54
CA GLU A 368 1.68 2.70 -20.32
C GLU A 368 0.79 3.90 -20.64
N LYS A 369 0.15 3.90 -21.81
CA LYS A 369 -0.80 4.96 -22.20
C LYS A 369 -1.96 5.09 -21.21
N LYS A 370 -2.54 3.96 -20.77
CA LYS A 370 -3.66 3.98 -19.81
C LYS A 370 -3.26 4.58 -18.47
N VAL A 371 -2.08 4.23 -17.95
CA VAL A 371 -1.55 4.82 -16.72
C VAL A 371 -1.39 6.33 -16.88
N MET A 372 -0.73 6.76 -17.96
CA MET A 372 -0.50 8.18 -18.23
C MET A 372 -1.79 8.99 -18.37
N GLN A 373 -2.88 8.39 -18.85
CA GLN A 373 -4.18 9.07 -18.96
C GLN A 373 -4.89 9.28 -17.61
N ILE A 374 -4.59 8.46 -16.61
CA ILE A 374 -5.22 8.53 -15.28
C ILE A 374 -4.43 9.43 -14.34
N VAL A 375 -3.11 9.47 -14.51
CA VAL A 375 -2.18 10.16 -13.63
C VAL A 375 -2.08 11.65 -14.01
N ASN A 376 -2.37 12.52 -13.06
CA ASN A 376 -2.29 13.97 -13.19
C ASN A 376 -1.81 14.59 -11.87
N ASN A 377 -0.50 14.78 -11.74
CA ASN A 377 0.15 15.34 -10.56
C ASN A 377 1.31 16.26 -10.96
N ASN A 378 1.54 17.34 -10.23
CA ASN A 378 2.58 18.32 -10.54
C ASN A 378 4.01 17.74 -10.52
N PHE A 379 4.28 16.67 -9.77
CA PHE A 379 5.57 15.99 -9.70
C PHE A 379 5.71 14.83 -10.68
N ILE A 380 4.75 14.67 -11.59
CA ILE A 380 4.75 13.65 -12.64
C ILE A 380 4.66 14.36 -13.98
N MET A 381 5.39 13.86 -14.98
CA MET A 381 5.31 14.36 -16.36
C MET A 381 3.88 14.19 -16.88
N ARG A 382 3.27 15.31 -17.30
CA ARG A 382 1.91 15.29 -17.81
C ARG A 382 1.85 14.67 -19.20
N TYR A 383 0.91 13.75 -19.40
CA TYR A 383 0.49 13.29 -20.72
C TYR A 383 -0.64 14.18 -21.25
N PHE A 384 -0.56 14.55 -22.53
CA PHE A 384 -1.55 15.41 -23.17
C PHE A 384 -2.42 14.64 -24.16
N LYS A 385 -1.80 14.01 -25.17
CA LYS A 385 -2.52 13.42 -26.30
C LYS A 385 -1.71 12.31 -26.94
N CYS A 386 -2.39 11.45 -27.70
CA CYS A 386 -1.75 10.41 -28.51
C CYS A 386 -2.17 10.57 -29.97
N PHE A 387 -1.21 10.41 -30.88
CA PHE A 387 -1.42 10.35 -32.32
C PHE A 387 -0.94 9.00 -32.85
N LYS A 388 -1.34 8.68 -34.08
CA LYS A 388 -0.85 7.51 -34.81
C LYS A 388 -0.86 7.83 -36.31
N ASP A 389 0.09 7.29 -37.04
CA ASP A 389 0.07 7.23 -38.50
C ASP A 389 0.15 5.76 -38.93
N GLU A 390 0.60 5.46 -40.15
CA GLU A 390 0.78 4.09 -40.63
C GLU A 390 1.88 3.33 -39.87
N PHE A 391 3.00 3.99 -39.56
CA PHE A 391 4.24 3.36 -39.08
C PHE A 391 4.47 3.50 -37.57
N ASN A 392 3.96 4.56 -36.96
CA ASN A 392 4.31 5.00 -35.62
C ASN A 392 3.09 5.32 -34.75
N VAL A 393 3.31 5.24 -33.44
CA VAL A 393 2.45 5.82 -32.40
C VAL A 393 3.21 6.96 -31.74
N TYR A 394 2.53 8.06 -31.44
CA TYR A 394 3.12 9.25 -30.85
C TYR A 394 2.44 9.58 -29.53
N PHE A 395 3.23 9.83 -28.48
CA PHE A 395 2.74 10.41 -27.23
C PHE A 395 3.22 11.86 -27.12
N LEU A 396 2.27 12.78 -26.95
CA LEU A 396 2.51 14.19 -26.67
C LEU A 396 2.55 14.40 -25.16
N LEU A 397 3.70 14.83 -24.66
CA LEU A 397 4.08 14.87 -23.26
C LEU A 397 4.55 16.28 -22.87
N GLU A 398 4.52 16.57 -21.57
CA GLU A 398 5.14 17.76 -20.99
C GLU A 398 6.64 17.82 -21.31
N PHE A 399 7.07 18.94 -21.88
CA PHE A 399 8.49 19.23 -21.97
C PHE A 399 8.98 19.77 -20.62
N ILE A 400 9.91 19.05 -20.00
CA ILE A 400 10.52 19.45 -18.73
C ILE A 400 11.86 20.10 -19.04
N GLN A 401 11.94 21.40 -18.80
CA GLN A 401 13.20 22.14 -18.89
C GLN A 401 14.04 21.84 -17.65
N GLY A 402 14.99 20.92 -17.78
CA GLY A 402 15.72 20.37 -16.66
C GLY A 402 16.73 19.30 -17.07
N GLN A 403 17.29 18.62 -16.08
CA GLN A 403 18.21 17.49 -16.27
C GLN A 403 17.75 16.28 -15.47
N GLU A 404 18.17 15.09 -15.88
CA GLU A 404 17.97 13.88 -15.07
C GLU A 404 18.68 14.03 -13.72
N LEU A 405 18.00 13.62 -12.66
CA LEU A 405 18.51 13.70 -11.29
C LEU A 405 19.81 12.90 -11.14
N PHE A 406 19.96 11.80 -11.88
CA PHE A 406 21.22 11.07 -11.96
C PHE A 406 22.43 11.96 -12.33
N ASN A 407 22.27 12.80 -13.35
CA ASN A 407 23.33 13.72 -13.78
C ASN A 407 23.55 14.84 -12.75
N VAL A 408 22.47 15.40 -12.21
CA VAL A 408 22.52 16.43 -11.17
C VAL A 408 23.30 15.96 -9.94
N ILE A 409 23.03 14.76 -9.44
CA ILE A 409 23.73 14.23 -8.26
C ILE A 409 25.20 13.94 -8.59
N ARG A 410 25.51 13.44 -9.79
CA ARG A 410 26.90 13.22 -10.21
C ARG A 410 27.70 14.52 -10.23
N ASP A 411 27.09 15.62 -10.66
CA ASP A 411 27.75 16.91 -10.77
C ASP A 411 27.89 17.61 -9.39
N ILE A 412 26.91 17.46 -8.50
CA ILE A 412 26.91 18.07 -7.15
C ILE A 412 27.71 17.21 -6.14
N GLY A 413 27.77 15.89 -6.32
CA GLY A 413 28.35 14.94 -5.38
C GLY A 413 27.38 14.58 -4.24
N LEU A 414 27.89 14.54 -3.01
CA LEU A 414 27.05 14.20 -1.84
C LEU A 414 26.06 15.33 -1.55
N LEU A 415 24.77 14.98 -1.57
CA LEU A 415 23.71 15.91 -1.21
C LEU A 415 23.69 16.18 0.30
N SER A 416 23.31 17.39 0.69
CA SER A 416 23.08 17.68 2.10
C SER A 416 21.90 16.86 2.64
N SER A 417 21.79 16.78 3.97
CA SER A 417 20.61 16.16 4.59
C SER A 417 19.31 16.86 4.17
N TRP A 418 19.33 18.17 3.94
CA TRP A 418 18.15 18.94 3.55
C TRP A 418 17.74 18.63 2.11
N ASP A 419 18.70 18.62 1.18
CA ASP A 419 18.44 18.30 -0.23
C ASP A 419 17.94 16.86 -0.38
N SER A 420 18.55 15.94 0.36
CA SER A 420 18.12 14.54 0.37
C SER A 420 16.70 14.38 0.91
N GLN A 421 16.34 15.10 1.98
CA GLN A 421 14.98 15.12 2.51
C GLN A 421 13.98 15.71 1.50
N PHE A 422 14.37 16.77 0.79
CA PHE A 422 13.53 17.40 -0.23
C PHE A 422 13.23 16.45 -1.39
N TYR A 423 14.24 15.80 -1.97
CA TYR A 423 14.06 14.87 -3.08
C TYR A 423 13.30 13.61 -2.64
N VAL A 424 13.67 13.01 -1.51
CA VAL A 424 12.97 11.82 -1.00
C VAL A 424 11.54 12.14 -0.57
N GLY A 425 11.32 13.27 0.09
CA GLY A 425 9.98 13.74 0.45
C GLY A 425 9.10 13.93 -0.78
N SER A 426 9.65 14.53 -1.84
CA SER A 426 8.94 14.72 -3.10
C SER A 426 8.57 13.39 -3.78
N LEU A 427 9.46 12.40 -3.76
CA LEU A 427 9.17 11.06 -4.28
C LEU A 427 8.12 10.30 -3.45
N ILE A 428 8.10 10.48 -2.14
CA ILE A 428 7.05 9.91 -1.29
C ILE A 428 5.69 10.47 -1.71
N LEU A 429 5.58 11.77 -1.97
CA LEU A 429 4.33 12.39 -2.43
C LEU A 429 3.90 11.87 -3.82
N VAL A 430 4.85 11.67 -4.74
CA VAL A 430 4.60 11.07 -6.06
C VAL A 430 4.01 9.67 -5.91
N VAL A 431 4.64 8.84 -5.08
CA VAL A 431 4.25 7.44 -4.89
C VAL A 431 2.92 7.33 -4.16
N GLU A 432 2.68 8.16 -3.15
CA GLU A 432 1.39 8.25 -2.46
C GLU A 432 0.26 8.59 -3.45
N TYR A 433 0.48 9.59 -4.32
CA TYR A 433 -0.46 9.93 -5.38
C TYR A 433 -0.75 8.75 -6.32
N LEU A 434 0.31 8.10 -6.83
CA LEU A 434 0.15 6.94 -7.72
C LEU A 434 -0.64 5.82 -7.04
N HIS A 435 -0.31 5.49 -5.79
CA HIS A 435 -0.98 4.43 -5.03
C HIS A 435 -2.44 4.75 -4.78
N SER A 436 -2.78 6.01 -4.46
CA SER A 436 -4.19 6.45 -4.32
C SER A 436 -4.98 6.34 -5.63
N SER A 437 -4.29 6.45 -6.77
CA SER A 437 -4.84 6.27 -8.13
C SER A 437 -4.81 4.80 -8.59
N ASN A 438 -4.55 3.88 -7.67
CA ASN A 438 -4.36 2.45 -7.89
C ASN A 438 -3.18 2.05 -8.79
N VAL A 439 -2.24 2.96 -9.03
CA VAL A 439 -1.07 2.73 -9.89
C VAL A 439 0.14 2.35 -9.04
N ILE A 440 0.83 1.27 -9.43
CA ILE A 440 2.15 0.89 -8.89
C ILE A 440 3.23 1.30 -9.91
N TYR A 441 4.37 1.83 -9.46
CA TYR A 441 5.39 2.40 -10.37
C TYR A 441 6.48 1.40 -10.80
N ARG A 442 7.10 0.72 -9.82
CA ARG A 442 8.02 -0.43 -9.96
C ARG A 442 9.43 -0.17 -10.49
N ASP A 443 9.82 1.08 -10.78
CA ASP A 443 11.18 1.39 -11.25
C ASP A 443 11.69 2.76 -10.78
N ILE A 444 11.56 3.06 -9.48
CA ILE A 444 12.08 4.30 -8.91
C ILE A 444 13.61 4.26 -8.91
N LYS A 445 14.20 5.18 -9.67
CA LYS A 445 15.64 5.36 -9.80
C LYS A 445 15.97 6.78 -10.28
N PRO A 446 17.19 7.30 -10.03
CA PRO A 446 17.57 8.66 -10.42
C PRO A 446 17.41 8.97 -11.91
N GLU A 447 17.56 7.98 -12.79
CA GLU A 447 17.43 8.11 -14.25
C GLU A 447 15.99 8.39 -14.70
N ASN A 448 15.00 7.93 -13.94
CA ASN A 448 13.58 8.13 -14.25
C ASN A 448 13.01 9.42 -13.65
N ILE A 449 13.85 10.27 -13.06
CA ILE A 449 13.47 11.51 -12.38
C ILE A 449 14.22 12.67 -13.04
N MET A 450 13.49 13.69 -13.48
CA MET A 450 14.09 14.96 -13.91
C MET A 450 13.95 16.01 -12.81
N VAL A 451 14.93 16.89 -12.70
CA VAL A 451 14.90 18.11 -11.90
C VAL A 451 14.72 19.29 -12.85
N ASN A 452 13.64 20.04 -12.68
CA ASN A 452 13.40 21.23 -13.50
C ASN A 452 14.27 22.42 -13.05
N GLN A 453 14.26 23.50 -13.83
CA GLN A 453 15.02 24.73 -13.50
C GLN A 453 14.71 25.36 -12.13
N LYS A 454 13.56 25.04 -11.53
CA LYS A 454 13.18 25.52 -10.19
C LYS A 454 13.64 24.57 -9.08
N GLY A 455 14.32 23.47 -9.41
CA GLY A 455 14.79 22.45 -8.47
C GLY A 455 13.75 21.38 -8.13
N TYR A 456 12.54 21.41 -8.71
CA TYR A 456 11.51 20.41 -8.39
C TYR A 456 11.65 19.14 -9.23
N VAL A 457 11.32 18.00 -8.63
CA VAL A 457 11.32 16.70 -9.29
C VAL A 457 10.12 16.49 -10.21
N LYS A 458 10.33 15.74 -11.27
CA LYS A 458 9.34 15.23 -12.21
C LYS A 458 9.64 13.78 -12.55
N LEU A 459 8.70 12.87 -12.29
CA LEU A 459 8.80 11.48 -12.75
C LEU A 459 8.46 11.39 -14.25
N ILE A 460 9.33 10.83 -15.08
CA ILE A 460 9.26 10.96 -16.56
C ILE A 460 8.96 9.68 -17.35
N ASP A 461 9.00 8.50 -16.75
CA ASP A 461 8.75 7.24 -17.48
C ASP A 461 7.68 6.40 -16.80
N MET A 462 6.61 6.02 -17.51
CA MET A 462 5.52 5.17 -16.99
C MET A 462 5.52 3.76 -17.58
N GLY A 463 6.56 3.37 -18.34
CA GLY A 463 6.63 2.08 -19.01
C GLY A 463 6.62 0.87 -18.07
N THR A 464 7.08 1.05 -16.83
CA THR A 464 7.01 0.02 -15.78
C THR A 464 5.79 0.17 -14.88
N ALA A 465 5.02 1.24 -15.00
CA ALA A 465 3.87 1.45 -14.13
C ALA A 465 2.71 0.51 -14.51
N LYS A 466 1.81 0.25 -13.55
CA LYS A 466 0.68 -0.67 -13.76
C LYS A 466 -0.51 -0.30 -12.90
N ILE A 467 -1.71 -0.41 -13.47
CA ILE A 467 -2.95 -0.25 -12.72
C ILE A 467 -3.25 -1.58 -12.03
N LEU A 468 -3.24 -1.57 -10.70
CA LEU A 468 -3.70 -2.71 -9.92
C LEU A 468 -5.23 -2.64 -9.83
N LYS A 469 -5.90 -3.75 -10.16
CA LYS A 469 -7.35 -3.82 -10.07
C LYS A 469 -7.79 -3.86 -8.62
N GLN A 470 -8.96 -3.32 -8.35
CA GLN A 470 -9.64 -3.56 -7.08
C GLN A 470 -10.66 -4.69 -7.24
N ASN A 471 -10.61 -5.71 -6.38
CA ASN A 471 -11.59 -6.79 -6.32
C ASN A 471 -12.26 -6.79 -4.96
N LYS A 472 -13.55 -6.43 -4.90
CA LYS A 472 -14.32 -6.30 -3.64
C LYS A 472 -13.61 -5.38 -2.62
N GLY A 473 -13.07 -4.26 -3.09
CA GLY A 473 -12.29 -3.32 -2.28
C GLY A 473 -10.84 -3.74 -1.98
N ASN A 474 -10.33 -4.84 -2.57
CA ASN A 474 -8.93 -5.29 -2.38
C ASN A 474 -8.03 -4.96 -3.57
N ILE A 475 -6.83 -4.42 -3.28
CA ILE A 475 -5.79 -4.17 -4.28
C ILE A 475 -5.19 -5.51 -4.72
N THR A 476 -5.33 -5.86 -5.99
CA THR A 476 -4.73 -7.09 -6.52
C THR A 476 -3.22 -7.01 -6.51
N ARG A 477 -2.55 -8.12 -6.15
CA ARG A 477 -1.10 -8.26 -6.35
C ARG A 477 -0.75 -8.48 -7.82
N THR A 478 0.40 -7.97 -8.22
CA THR A 478 1.05 -8.32 -9.48
C THR A 478 2.28 -9.18 -9.18
N PHE A 479 2.75 -9.94 -10.16
CA PHE A 479 3.81 -10.94 -9.98
C PHE A 479 4.89 -10.84 -11.06
N THR A 480 4.68 -9.98 -12.07
CA THR A 480 5.65 -9.71 -13.14
C THR A 480 6.97 -9.23 -12.55
N ILE A 481 8.07 -9.91 -12.84
CA ILE A 481 9.40 -9.47 -12.42
C ILE A 481 9.88 -8.37 -13.38
N ILE A 482 9.94 -7.13 -12.90
CA ILE A 482 10.33 -5.94 -13.66
C ILE A 482 11.00 -4.92 -12.72
N GLY A 483 11.75 -3.98 -13.30
CA GLY A 483 12.48 -2.93 -12.60
C GLY A 483 13.99 -3.06 -12.79
N THR A 484 14.74 -2.17 -12.14
CA THR A 484 16.20 -2.20 -12.12
C THR A 484 16.69 -3.05 -10.93
N PRO A 485 17.49 -4.12 -11.12
CA PRO A 485 17.80 -5.11 -10.08
C PRO A 485 18.26 -4.53 -8.73
N HIS A 486 19.12 -3.51 -8.76
CA HIS A 486 19.65 -2.85 -7.56
C HIS A 486 18.57 -2.14 -6.70
N TYR A 487 17.43 -1.78 -7.30
CA TYR A 487 16.31 -1.10 -6.64
C TYR A 487 15.12 -2.02 -6.37
N MET A 488 15.17 -3.29 -6.80
CA MET A 488 14.05 -4.23 -6.67
C MET A 488 13.86 -4.68 -5.22
N ALA A 489 12.59 -4.74 -4.80
CA ALA A 489 12.23 -5.32 -3.52
C ALA A 489 12.39 -6.86 -3.52
N PRO A 490 12.74 -7.49 -2.38
CA PRO A 490 12.90 -8.94 -2.28
C PRO A 490 11.67 -9.74 -2.68
N GLU A 491 10.46 -9.22 -2.46
CA GLU A 491 9.19 -9.83 -2.86
C GLU A 491 8.98 -9.88 -4.39
N ILE A 492 9.58 -8.95 -5.14
CA ILE A 492 9.61 -8.99 -6.61
C ILE A 492 10.50 -10.16 -7.05
N ILE A 493 11.67 -10.30 -6.44
CA ILE A 493 12.67 -11.32 -6.79
C ILE A 493 12.18 -12.72 -6.41
N SER A 494 11.58 -12.86 -5.22
CA SER A 494 11.07 -14.13 -4.70
C SER A 494 9.74 -14.57 -5.31
N GLY A 495 9.13 -13.76 -6.19
CA GLY A 495 7.91 -14.14 -6.92
C GLY A 495 6.67 -14.29 -6.03
N LYS A 496 6.71 -13.82 -4.78
CA LYS A 496 5.61 -14.01 -3.80
C LYS A 496 4.36 -13.16 -4.08
N GLY A 497 4.38 -12.42 -5.19
CA GLY A 497 3.39 -11.41 -5.52
C GLY A 497 3.56 -10.17 -4.66
N TYR A 498 3.45 -9.01 -5.29
CA TYR A 498 3.75 -7.74 -4.67
C TYR A 498 2.69 -6.69 -5.03
N ASN A 499 2.71 -5.59 -4.28
CA ASN A 499 1.84 -4.43 -4.46
C ASN A 499 2.66 -3.15 -4.27
N TYR A 500 1.97 -2.03 -4.04
CA TYR A 500 2.51 -0.70 -3.78
C TYR A 500 3.76 -0.61 -2.88
N LEU A 501 3.95 -1.53 -1.92
CA LEU A 501 5.07 -1.46 -0.96
C LEU A 501 6.45 -1.54 -1.60
N VAL A 502 6.57 -2.11 -2.80
CA VAL A 502 7.86 -2.20 -3.51
C VAL A 502 8.41 -0.83 -3.91
N ASP A 503 7.53 0.14 -4.17
CA ASP A 503 7.93 1.51 -4.49
C ASP A 503 8.58 2.19 -3.27
N LEU A 504 8.07 1.91 -2.06
CA LEU A 504 8.67 2.38 -0.81
C LEU A 504 10.04 1.73 -0.55
N TRP A 505 10.21 0.46 -0.92
CA TRP A 505 11.52 -0.20 -0.90
C TRP A 505 12.50 0.53 -1.82
N SER A 506 12.12 0.77 -3.07
CA SER A 506 12.97 1.46 -4.04
C SER A 506 13.32 2.88 -3.59
N ILE A 507 12.40 3.61 -2.92
CA ILE A 507 12.72 4.90 -2.26
C ILE A 507 13.76 4.72 -1.16
N GLY A 508 13.68 3.65 -0.38
CA GLY A 508 14.68 3.34 0.64
C GLY A 508 16.08 3.15 0.06
N ILE A 509 16.19 2.40 -1.05
CA ILE A 509 17.45 2.25 -1.79
C ILE A 509 17.92 3.58 -2.37
N PHE A 510 16.99 4.36 -2.93
CA PHE A 510 17.27 5.68 -3.47
C PHE A 510 17.80 6.65 -2.38
N PHE A 511 17.21 6.65 -1.18
CA PHE A 511 17.70 7.44 -0.04
C PHE A 511 19.13 7.04 0.34
N LEU A 512 19.41 5.74 0.41
CA LEU A 512 20.78 5.24 0.67
C LEU A 512 21.75 5.68 -0.42
N PHE A 513 21.32 5.66 -1.68
CA PHE A 513 22.11 6.14 -2.81
C PHE A 513 22.50 7.61 -2.70
N LEU A 514 21.57 8.48 -2.26
CA LEU A 514 21.87 9.91 -2.04
C LEU A 514 22.89 10.14 -0.91
N PHE A 515 22.81 9.36 0.17
CA PHE A 515 23.66 9.55 1.35
C PHE A 515 25.03 8.89 1.25
N PHE A 516 25.11 7.75 0.57
CA PHE A 516 26.30 6.91 0.53
C PHE A 516 26.86 6.78 -0.89
N PHE A 517 26.85 7.87 -1.66
CA PHE A 517 27.24 7.94 -3.07
C PHE A 517 28.54 7.17 -3.42
N TYR A 518 29.44 7.00 -2.45
CA TYR A 518 30.69 6.23 -2.56
C TYR A 518 30.68 4.78 -2.04
N PHE A 519 29.79 4.40 -1.13
CA PHE A 519 29.88 3.10 -0.42
C PHE A 519 29.21 1.95 -1.18
N ILE A 520 28.25 2.27 -2.05
CA ILE A 520 27.43 1.27 -2.77
C ILE A 520 28.24 0.52 -3.84
N PHE A 521 29.35 1.08 -4.31
CA PHE A 521 30.19 0.44 -5.32
C PHE A 521 31.29 -0.47 -4.76
N LEU A 522 31.50 -0.55 -3.43
CA LEU A 522 32.70 -1.22 -2.89
C LEU A 522 32.48 -2.46 -2.01
N GLN A 523 31.33 -2.71 -1.36
CA GLN A 523 31.15 -3.95 -0.57
C GLN A 523 29.70 -4.47 -0.50
N GLU A 524 29.45 -5.66 -1.08
CA GLU A 524 28.14 -6.35 -1.13
C GLU A 524 27.51 -6.63 0.26
N PHE A 525 28.34 -6.77 1.30
CA PHE A 525 27.88 -7.22 2.63
C PHE A 525 27.25 -6.11 3.49
N VAL A 526 27.72 -4.87 3.36
CA VAL A 526 27.21 -3.72 4.13
C VAL A 526 25.90 -3.21 3.53
N PHE A 527 25.74 -3.32 2.21
CA PHE A 527 24.51 -2.97 1.49
C PHE A 527 23.31 -3.81 1.96
N MET A 528 23.48 -5.14 2.08
CA MET A 528 22.41 -6.03 2.57
C MET A 528 22.00 -5.71 4.02
N SER A 529 22.96 -5.36 4.87
CA SER A 529 22.73 -5.02 6.28
C SER A 529 21.95 -3.69 6.43
N LEU A 530 22.28 -2.68 5.63
CA LEU A 530 21.56 -1.40 5.57
C LEU A 530 20.17 -1.55 4.93
N CYS A 531 20.03 -2.36 3.87
CA CYS A 531 18.74 -2.63 3.25
C CYS A 531 17.79 -3.38 4.20
N VAL A 532 18.29 -4.32 5.00
CA VAL A 532 17.53 -4.99 6.06
C VAL A 532 17.17 -4.00 7.18
N GLY A 533 18.09 -3.10 7.57
CA GLY A 533 17.82 -2.04 8.53
C GLY A 533 16.72 -1.08 8.08
N VAL A 534 16.76 -0.63 6.82
CA VAL A 534 15.75 0.23 6.21
C VAL A 534 14.43 -0.51 6.01
N TYR A 535 14.44 -1.77 5.59
CA TYR A 535 13.24 -2.61 5.53
C TYR A 535 12.55 -2.69 6.90
N LEU A 536 13.31 -2.89 7.98
CA LEU A 536 12.79 -2.91 9.35
C LEU A 536 12.30 -1.53 9.81
N LEU A 537 12.93 -0.44 9.35
CA LEU A 537 12.53 0.95 9.61
C LEU A 537 11.24 1.37 8.88
N VAL A 538 11.08 0.96 7.62
CA VAL A 538 9.89 1.20 6.80
C VAL A 538 8.70 0.36 7.31
N LYS A 539 8.95 -0.88 7.73
CA LYS A 539 7.93 -1.73 8.36
C LYS A 539 7.49 -1.18 9.73
N LYS A 540 8.37 -0.50 10.46
CA LYS A 540 8.03 0.26 11.67
C LYS A 540 7.49 1.65 11.31
N ARG A 541 6.22 1.70 10.88
CA ARG A 541 5.45 2.93 10.51
C ARG A 541 5.49 4.11 11.50
N LYS A 542 6.04 3.96 12.71
CA LYS A 542 6.22 5.07 13.68
C LYS A 542 7.61 5.68 13.69
N ILE A 543 8.65 5.03 13.18
CA ILE A 543 10.02 5.53 13.29
C ILE A 543 10.34 6.49 12.16
N LEU A 544 9.97 6.22 10.90
CA LEU A 544 10.28 7.15 9.80
C LEU A 544 9.65 8.53 10.03
N MET A 545 8.37 8.59 10.42
CA MET A 545 7.70 9.86 10.77
C MET A 545 8.20 10.48 12.08
N LYS A 546 8.55 9.69 13.13
CA LYS A 546 9.18 10.26 14.34
C LYS A 546 10.61 10.72 14.10
N PHE A 547 11.35 10.09 13.18
CA PHE A 547 12.72 10.41 12.79
C PHE A 547 12.71 11.71 11.99
N MET A 548 11.82 11.84 11.01
CA MET A 548 11.59 13.09 10.29
C MET A 548 11.06 14.21 11.22
N LYS A 549 10.14 13.92 12.14
CA LYS A 549 9.69 14.91 13.17
C LYS A 549 10.76 15.21 14.24
N LYS A 550 11.73 14.33 14.49
CA LYS A 550 12.87 14.58 15.39
C LYS A 550 13.92 15.46 14.72
N LEU A 551 14.16 15.27 13.42
CA LEU A 551 15.02 16.12 12.61
C LEU A 551 14.44 17.54 12.48
N SER A 552 13.11 17.69 12.39
CA SER A 552 12.47 19.01 12.30
C SER A 552 12.31 19.77 13.61
N ARG A 553 12.63 19.18 14.78
CA ARG A 553 12.32 19.77 16.11
C ARG A 553 13.54 20.12 16.97
N LYS A 554 14.77 19.82 16.56
CA LYS A 554 15.96 20.23 17.31
C LYS A 554 16.59 21.49 16.70
N ASN A 555 16.12 22.64 17.16
CA ASN A 555 16.98 23.82 17.32
C ASN A 555 17.99 23.51 18.44
N TRP A 556 19.24 23.31 18.09
CA TRP A 556 20.42 23.47 18.96
C TRP A 556 21.41 24.26 18.07
N PHE A 557 21.34 25.59 18.02
CA PHE A 557 22.00 26.51 18.95
C PHE A 557 23.14 25.89 19.78
N LEU A 558 24.31 26.50 19.56
CA LEU A 558 25.50 26.63 20.42
C LEU A 558 26.71 25.72 20.16
N ILE A 559 27.69 26.38 19.53
CA ILE A 559 29.11 26.53 19.92
C ILE A 559 30.14 25.80 19.04
N ASN A 560 30.86 26.66 18.30
CA ASN A 560 32.21 26.61 17.71
C ASN A 560 32.57 25.49 16.73
#